data_AF-A0A2T5C3H8-F1
#
_entry.id   AF-A0A2T5C3H8-F1
#
_cell.length_a   1.000
_cell.length_b   1.000
_cell.length_c   1.000
_cell.angle_alpha   90.00
_cell.angle_beta   90.00
_cell.angle_gamma   90.00
#
_symmetry.space_group_name_H-M   'P 1'
#
loop_
_entity.id
_entity.type
_entity.pdbx_description
1 polymer ?
#
loop_
_entity_poly.entity_id
_entity_poly.type
_entity_poly.pdbx_seq_one_letter_code
_entity_poly.pdbx_strand_id
1 'polypeptide(L)' 'MLLKMMNNFKTTCFVCEEPVDPDCRVNLTLNLPVCKNCEGTEREKEKVQELLEGMADGFVCGCI' A
#
# COMPACT_ATOMS: atom_id res chain seq x y z
N MET A 1 -21.34 -12.29 19.91
CA MET A 1 -20.05 -12.97 19.81
C MET A 1 -19.22 -12.23 18.75
N LEU A 2 -18.35 -11.37 19.26
CA LEU A 2 -17.15 -10.72 18.68
C LEU A 2 -17.00 -10.52 17.15
N LEU A 3 -16.82 -9.24 16.80
CA LEU A 3 -16.18 -8.63 15.63
C LEU A 3 -15.39 -9.56 14.70
N LYS A 4 -15.78 -9.60 13.42
CA LYS A 4 -14.86 -9.81 12.29
C LYS A 4 -14.92 -8.60 11.37
N MET A 5 -14.51 -7.44 11.88
CA MET A 5 -14.02 -6.37 11.02
C MET A 5 -12.55 -6.66 10.77
N MET A 6 -12.27 -7.60 9.87
CA MET A 6 -10.92 -7.79 9.37
C MET A 6 -10.66 -6.61 8.41
N ASN A 7 -9.98 -5.58 8.92
CA ASN A 7 -9.37 -4.54 8.11
C ASN A 7 -8.34 -5.19 7.17
N ASN A 8 -8.80 -5.67 6.02
CA ASN A 8 -7.99 -6.34 4.99
C ASN A 8 -7.20 -5.33 4.13
N PHE A 9 -6.76 -4.20 4.70
CA PHE A 9 -5.81 -3.30 4.02
C PHE A 9 -4.46 -3.99 3.73
N LYS A 10 -4.21 -5.15 4.34
CA LYS A 10 -3.01 -5.97 4.16
C LYS A 10 -3.13 -7.03 3.06
N THR A 11 -4.27 -7.14 2.37
CA THR A 11 -4.51 -8.20 1.37
C THR A 11 -4.89 -7.64 0.01
N THR A 12 -4.53 -6.39 -0.30
CA THR A 12 -4.82 -5.78 -1.60
C THR A 12 -3.57 -5.10 -2.13
N CYS A 13 -3.17 -5.39 -3.36
CA CYS A 13 -1.98 -4.81 -3.96
C CYS A 13 -2.10 -3.29 -4.05
N PHE A 14 -1.11 -2.55 -3.55
CA PHE A 14 -1.14 -1.07 -3.62
C PHE A 14 -0.98 -0.51 -5.05
N VAL A 15 -0.59 -1.35 -6.02
CA VAL A 15 -0.32 -0.95 -7.42
C VAL A 15 -1.54 -1.19 -8.31
N CYS A 16 -2.03 -2.42 -8.35
CA CYS A 16 -3.16 -2.81 -9.20
C CYS A 16 -4.50 -2.94 -8.46
N GLU A 17 -4.50 -2.75 -7.14
CA GLU A 17 -5.68 -2.84 -6.29
C GLU A 17 -6.37 -4.23 -6.30
N GLU A 18 -5.67 -5.23 -6.84
CA GLU A 18 -6.16 -6.61 -6.84
C GLU A 18 -5.91 -7.29 -5.50
N PRO A 19 -6.79 -8.23 -5.10
CA PRO A 19 -6.59 -9.01 -3.90
C PRO A 19 -5.28 -9.82 -3.99
N VAL A 20 -4.52 -9.82 -2.92
CA VAL A 20 -3.26 -10.58 -2.77
C VAL A 20 -3.31 -11.47 -1.56
N ASP A 21 -2.52 -12.54 -1.60
CA ASP A 21 -2.36 -13.43 -0.47
C ASP A 21 -1.83 -12.68 0.77
N PRO A 22 -2.22 -13.11 1.99
CA PRO A 22 -1.72 -12.54 3.23
C PRO A 22 -0.21 -12.75 3.44
N ASP A 23 0.38 -13.72 2.73
CA ASP A 23 1.83 -14.01 2.70
C ASP A 23 2.53 -13.36 1.48
N CYS A 24 1.85 -12.43 0.79
CA CYS A 24 2.48 -11.72 -0.32
C CYS A 24 3.64 -10.85 0.17
N ARG A 25 4.55 -10.54 -0.76
CA ARG A 25 5.66 -9.65 -0.47
C ARG A 25 5.14 -8.25 -0.18
N VAL A 26 5.79 -7.56 0.73
CA VAL A 26 5.54 -6.14 1.00
C VAL A 26 6.68 -5.32 0.40
N ASN A 27 6.33 -4.17 -0.17
CA ASN A 27 7.34 -3.19 -0.58
C ASN A 27 7.98 -2.61 0.69
N LEU A 28 9.31 -2.62 0.78
CA LEU A 28 10.04 -2.18 1.99
C LEU A 28 9.97 -0.67 2.24
N THR A 29 9.70 0.11 1.21
CA THR A 29 9.65 1.58 1.30
C THR A 29 8.31 2.06 1.86
N LEU A 30 7.20 1.50 1.35
CA LEU A 30 5.85 1.87 1.78
C LEU A 30 5.27 0.92 2.85
N ASN A 31 5.89 -0.23 3.05
CA ASN A 31 5.38 -1.33 3.87
C ASN A 31 3.97 -1.77 3.47
N LEU A 32 3.67 -1.69 2.17
CA LEU A 32 2.39 -2.06 1.56
C LEU A 32 2.51 -3.36 0.76
N PRO A 33 1.47 -4.20 0.75
CA PRO A 33 1.45 -5.48 0.02
C PRO A 33 1.50 -5.29 -1.51
N VAL A 34 2.35 -6.08 -2.18
CA VAL A 34 2.51 -6.07 -3.64
C VAL A 34 2.25 -7.46 -4.22
N CYS A 35 1.48 -7.54 -5.31
CA CYS A 35 1.25 -8.81 -6.00
C CYS A 35 2.49 -9.22 -6.80
N LYS A 36 2.65 -10.51 -7.09
CA LYS A 36 3.78 -11.04 -7.88
C LYS A 36 3.87 -10.46 -9.30
N ASN A 37 2.76 -9.95 -9.83
CA ASN A 37 2.73 -9.33 -11.16
C ASN A 37 3.23 -7.87 -11.15
N CYS A 38 3.09 -7.18 -10.02
CA CYS A 38 3.58 -5.81 -9.85
C CYS A 38 4.97 -5.78 -9.18
N GLU A 39 5.33 -6.82 -8.44
CA GLU A 39 6.61 -6.91 -7.73
C GLU A 39 7.81 -6.68 -8.66
N GLY A 40 8.65 -5.68 -8.34
CA GLY A 40 9.87 -5.36 -9.07
C GLY A 40 9.67 -4.68 -10.43
N THR A 41 8.41 -4.37 -10.80
CA THR A 41 8.10 -3.68 -12.06
C THR A 41 8.32 -2.17 -11.96
N GLU A 42 8.41 -1.50 -13.12
CA GLU A 42 8.45 -0.03 -13.15
C GLU A 42 7.18 0.58 -12.53
N ARG A 43 6.02 -0.04 -12.75
CA ARG A 43 4.74 0.40 -12.16
C ARG A 43 4.77 0.42 -10.64
N GLU A 44 5.45 -0.53 -9.99
CA GLU A 44 5.63 -0.50 -8.54
C GLU A 44 6.44 0.72 -8.11
N LYS A 45 7.56 1.00 -8.79
CA LYS A 45 8.44 2.13 -8.45
C LYS A 45 7.74 3.47 -8.64
N GLU A 46 7.03 3.64 -9.75
CA GLU A 46 6.24 4.85 -10.02
C GLU A 46 5.17 5.07 -8.95
N LYS A 47 4.41 4.02 -8.60
CA LYS A 47 3.37 4.11 -7.58
C LYS A 47 3.96 4.37 -6.19
N VAL A 48 5.16 3.86 -5.89
CA VAL A 48 5.88 4.17 -4.64
C VAL A 48 6.21 5.65 -4.56
N GLN A 49 6.72 6.26 -5.63
CA GLN A 49 7.01 7.70 -5.66
C GLN A 49 5.73 8.52 -5.51
N GLU A 50 4.69 8.21 -6.29
CA GLU A 50 3.39 8.91 -6.23
C GLU A 50 2.81 8.93 -4.81
N LEU A 51 2.81 7.78 -4.13
CA LEU A 51 2.29 7.66 -2.76
C LEU A 51 3.20 8.34 -1.73
N LEU A 52 4.53 8.28 -1.88
CA LEU A 52 5.47 9.00 -1.01
C LEU A 52 5.31 10.51 -1.13
N GLU A 53 5.15 11.02 -2.35
CA GLU A 53 4.90 12.43 -2.63
C GLU A 53 3.53 12.87 -2.10
N GLY A 54 2.49 12.05 -2.30
CA GLY A 54 1.16 12.28 -1.75
C GLY A 54 1.11 12.27 -0.21
N MET A 55 1.93 11.45 0.45
CA MET A 55 2.07 11.46 1.91
C MET A 55 2.78 12.73 2.42
N ALA A 56 3.68 13.30 1.64
CA ALA A 56 4.38 14.53 1.99
C ALA A 56 3.47 15.76 1.91
N ASP A 57 2.50 15.77 0.98
CA ASP A 57 1.57 16.89 0.79
C ASP A 57 0.49 16.99 1.90
N GLY A 58 0.27 15.91 2.66
CA GLY A 58 -0.70 15.84 3.76
C GLY A 58 -0.21 16.34 5.13
N PHE A 59 1.05 16.75 5.27
CA PHE A 59 1.59 17.25 6.54
C PHE A 59 1.48 18.79 6.65
N VAL A 60 0.27 19.33 6.45
CA VAL A 60 -0.09 20.62 7.06
C VAL A 60 -0.92 20.29 8.30
N CYS A 61 -0.23 19.96 9.39
CA CYS A 61 -0.81 20.13 10.72
C CYS A 61 -0.92 21.64 10.95
N GLY A 62 -1.97 22.23 10.38
CA GLY A 62 -2.41 23.57 10.73
C GLY A 62 -2.92 23.51 12.17
N CYS A 63 -2.02 23.71 13.13
CA CYS A 63 -2.41 24.17 14.45
C CYS A 63 -3.05 25.56 14.26
N ILE A 64 -4.38 25.62 14.28
CA ILE A 64 -5.15 26.83 14.57
C ILE A 64 -6.03 26.54 15.79
#